data_AF-A0A915LQV9-F1
#
_entry.id   AF-A0A915LQV9-F1
#
_cell.length_a   1.000
_cell.length_b   1.000
_cell.length_c   1.000
_cell.angle_alpha   90.00
_cell.angle_beta   90.00
_cell.angle_gamma   90.00
#
_symmetry.space_group_name_H-M   'P 1'
#
loop_
_entity.id
_entity.type
_entity.pdbx_description
1 polymer ?
#
loop_
_entity_poly.entity_id
_entity_poly.type
_entity_poly.pdbx_seq_one_letter_code
_entity_poly.pdbx_strand_id
1 'polypeptide(L)'
;MSIFYTLIFLFYLFNKASSLDKVTVDKQQILVNGKPFIANGAAGNVRFDLLKQLGGNVIRTYGDEIDQIIGPASKAGLKIVAGFWLGQVSQGYMADQLAKLELFVKKYMNNPAILCWGIGNEVEFGATNSAQTVAVWKAINTASELVRRLDPNHPTMTVVADVGKDMKSGKATEIKKYAPSIQ
;
A
#
# COMPACT_ATOMS: atom_id res chain seq x y z
N MET A 1 27.08 -36.42 23.63
CA MET A 1 27.15 -35.77 22.30
C MET A 1 25.80 -35.52 21.62
N SER A 2 24.65 -36.01 22.10
CA SER A 2 23.35 -35.87 21.41
C SER A 2 22.56 -34.61 21.80
N ILE A 3 22.63 -34.18 23.07
CA ILE A 3 21.85 -33.05 23.61
C ILE A 3 22.22 -31.70 22.98
N PHE A 4 23.49 -31.51 22.61
CA PHE A 4 23.98 -30.26 22.00
C PHE A 4 23.44 -30.05 20.58
N TYR A 5 23.31 -31.10 19.77
CA TYR A 5 22.74 -30.99 18.41
C TYR A 5 21.24 -30.71 18.44
N THR A 6 20.50 -31.28 19.39
CA THR A 6 19.06 -31.02 19.54
C THR A 6 18.77 -29.57 19.97
N LEU A 7 19.60 -28.99 20.83
CA LEU A 7 19.49 -27.58 21.24
C LEU A 7 19.83 -26.60 20.10
N ILE A 8 20.85 -26.91 19.28
CA ILE A 8 21.18 -26.11 18.09
C ILE A 8 20.06 -26.18 17.04
N PHE A 9 19.44 -27.35 16.87
CA PHE A 9 18.32 -27.54 15.94
C PHE A 9 17.04 -26.82 16.39
N LEU A 10 16.75 -26.79 17.70
CA LEU A 10 15.66 -25.97 18.25
C LEU A 10 15.92 -24.47 18.08
N PHE A 11 17.15 -23.99 18.26
CA PHE A 11 17.49 -22.58 18.07
C PHE A 11 17.37 -22.14 16.59
N TYR A 12 17.63 -23.06 15.65
CA TYR A 12 17.45 -22.83 14.21
C TYR A 12 15.96 -22.79 13.80
N LEU A 13 15.09 -23.56 14.46
CA LEU A 13 13.65 -23.57 14.20
C LEU A 13 12.94 -22.35 14.83
N PHE A 14 13.41 -21.83 15.96
CA PHE A 14 12.84 -20.65 16.61
C PHE A 14 13.19 -19.32 15.92
N ASN A 15 14.22 -19.25 15.07
CA ASN A 15 14.66 -18.03 14.39
C ASN A 15 14.09 -17.82 12.97
N LYS A 16 13.17 -18.67 12.50
CA LYS A 16 12.40 -18.41 11.27
C LYS A 16 11.08 -17.71 11.54
N ALA A 17 11.03 -16.78 12.49
CA ALA A 17 10.10 -15.67 12.35
C ALA A 17 10.57 -14.88 11.12
N SER A 18 9.90 -15.03 9.98
CA SER A 18 10.15 -14.19 8.80
C SER A 18 10.08 -12.75 9.27
N SER A 19 11.21 -12.03 9.24
CA SER A 19 11.19 -10.58 9.43
C SER A 19 10.19 -10.01 8.45
N LEU A 20 9.31 -9.11 8.91
CA LEU A 20 8.42 -8.39 8.01
C LEU A 20 9.25 -7.73 6.92
N ASP A 21 8.82 -7.89 5.66
CA ASP A 21 9.52 -7.25 4.56
C ASP A 21 9.46 -5.72 4.75
N LYS A 22 10.62 -5.08 4.71
CA LYS A 22 10.69 -3.62 4.73
C LYS A 22 10.57 -3.11 3.31
N VAL A 23 9.53 -2.33 3.04
CA VAL A 23 9.32 -1.67 1.75
C VAL A 23 9.63 -0.19 1.87
N THR A 24 10.50 0.32 1.01
CA THR A 24 10.89 1.74 1.00
C THR A 24 10.87 2.28 -0.42
N VAL A 25 10.79 3.60 -0.55
CA VAL A 25 10.97 4.29 -1.83
C VAL A 25 12.30 5.02 -1.80
N ASP A 26 13.15 4.76 -2.80
CA ASP A 26 14.35 5.55 -3.09
C ASP A 26 14.20 6.20 -4.47
N LYS A 27 14.06 7.53 -4.48
CA LYS A 27 13.77 8.35 -5.67
C LYS A 27 12.50 7.92 -6.39
N GLN A 28 12.63 7.03 -7.38
CA GLN A 28 11.54 6.54 -8.24
C GLN A 28 11.43 5.01 -8.18
N GLN A 29 12.18 4.36 -7.29
CA GLN A 29 12.24 2.91 -7.16
C GLN A 29 11.62 2.47 -5.85
N ILE A 30 10.77 1.45 -5.94
CA ILE A 30 10.35 0.68 -4.77
C ILE A 30 11.45 -0.33 -4.47
N LEU A 31 11.84 -0.42 -3.20
CA LEU A 31 12.79 -1.40 -2.69
C LEU A 31 12.07 -2.33 -1.72
N VAL A 32 12.23 -3.64 -1.90
CA VAL A 32 11.78 -4.66 -0.92
C VAL A 32 13.03 -5.25 -0.28
N ASN A 33 13.19 -5.07 1.03
CA ASN A 33 14.38 -5.46 1.79
C ASN A 33 15.68 -4.89 1.17
N GLY A 34 15.63 -3.63 0.74
CA GLY A 34 16.76 -2.93 0.12
C GLY A 34 17.08 -3.33 -1.33
N LYS A 35 16.32 -4.25 -1.93
CA LYS A 35 16.51 -4.67 -3.33
C LYS A 35 15.47 -4.01 -4.24
N PRO A 36 15.86 -3.50 -5.43
CA PRO A 36 14.91 -2.96 -6.39
C PRO A 36 13.79 -3.96 -6.71
N PHE A 37 12.56 -3.48 -6.67
CA PHE A 37 11.36 -4.26 -6.92
C PHE A 37 10.57 -3.62 -8.08
N ILE A 38 10.47 -4.34 -9.19
CA ILE A 38 9.66 -3.93 -10.34
C ILE A 38 8.30 -4.59 -10.19
N ALA A 39 7.25 -3.77 -10.02
CA ALA A 39 5.88 -4.27 -9.97
C ALA A 39 5.43 -4.69 -11.38
N ASN A 40 5.08 -5.97 -11.52
CA ASN A 40 4.37 -6.54 -12.65
C ASN A 40 3.05 -7.10 -12.12
N GLY A 41 2.01 -6.26 -12.11
CA GLY A 41 0.81 -6.53 -11.36
C GLY A 41 -0.46 -6.57 -12.20
N ALA A 42 -1.52 -7.05 -11.57
CA ALA A 42 -2.89 -6.94 -12.04
C ALA A 42 -3.78 -6.33 -10.95
N ALA A 43 -4.96 -5.85 -11.35
CA ALA A 43 -6.07 -5.64 -10.42
C ALA A 43 -7.01 -6.84 -10.54
N GLY A 44 -7.45 -7.40 -9.42
CA GLY A 44 -8.32 -8.57 -9.40
C GLY A 44 -8.39 -9.24 -8.04
N ASN A 45 -9.31 -10.19 -7.91
CA ASN A 45 -9.61 -10.88 -6.65
C ASN A 45 -9.54 -12.41 -6.76
N VAL A 46 -9.10 -12.94 -7.92
CA VAL A 46 -9.05 -14.37 -8.21
C VAL A 46 -7.84 -14.71 -9.10
N ARG A 47 -7.57 -16.00 -9.28
CA ARG A 47 -6.56 -16.54 -10.22
C ARG A 47 -5.11 -16.11 -9.92
N PHE A 48 -4.77 -15.97 -8.64
CA PHE A 48 -3.42 -15.59 -8.18
C PHE A 48 -2.32 -16.53 -8.68
N ASP A 49 -2.58 -17.84 -8.74
CA ASP A 49 -1.61 -18.81 -9.27
C ASP A 49 -1.34 -18.59 -10.76
N LEU A 50 -2.38 -18.27 -11.55
CA LEU A 50 -2.22 -17.95 -12.96
C LEU A 50 -1.43 -16.65 -13.13
N LEU A 51 -1.74 -15.60 -12.35
CA LEU A 51 -0.98 -14.36 -12.37
C LEU A 51 0.51 -14.64 -12.09
N LYS A 52 0.80 -15.48 -11.10
CA LYS A 52 2.17 -15.89 -10.78
C LYS A 52 2.83 -16.66 -11.92
N GLN A 53 2.13 -17.60 -12.54
CA GLN A 53 2.61 -18.37 -13.70
C GLN A 53 2.93 -17.48 -14.91
N LEU A 54 2.18 -16.39 -15.09
CA LEU A 54 2.41 -15.38 -16.13
C LEU A 54 3.51 -14.38 -15.77
N GLY A 55 4.22 -14.56 -14.66
CA GLY A 55 5.31 -13.69 -14.21
C GLY A 55 4.85 -12.47 -13.42
N GLY A 56 3.58 -12.40 -13.05
CA GLY A 56 3.05 -11.37 -12.16
C GLY A 56 3.54 -11.53 -10.72
N ASN A 57 3.71 -10.41 -10.03
CA ASN A 57 4.22 -10.37 -8.65
C ASN A 57 3.43 -9.45 -7.72
N VAL A 58 2.44 -8.70 -8.22
CA VAL A 58 1.62 -7.77 -7.43
C VAL A 58 0.13 -7.92 -7.76
N ILE A 59 -0.72 -7.84 -6.74
CA ILE A 59 -2.16 -7.63 -6.89
C ILE A 59 -2.58 -6.31 -6.23
N ARG A 60 -3.47 -5.55 -6.88
CA ARG A 60 -4.07 -4.35 -6.31
C ARG A 60 -5.48 -4.62 -5.78
N THR A 61 -5.78 -4.05 -4.62
CA THR A 61 -7.10 -3.97 -3.98
C THR A 61 -7.54 -2.52 -3.82
N TYR A 62 -8.80 -2.29 -3.44
CA TYR A 62 -9.48 -0.99 -3.33
C TYR A 62 -10.10 -0.76 -1.94
N GLY A 63 -10.36 -1.82 -1.15
CA GLY A 63 -10.86 -1.70 0.21
C GLY A 63 -11.25 -3.05 0.84
N ASP A 64 -12.54 -3.23 1.05
CA ASP A 64 -13.14 -4.31 1.84
C ASP A 64 -12.82 -5.72 1.33
N GLU A 65 -12.45 -5.87 0.05
CA GLU A 65 -12.14 -7.16 -0.54
C GLU A 65 -10.81 -7.76 -0.04
N ILE A 66 -9.96 -6.97 0.63
CA ILE A 66 -8.63 -7.42 1.05
C ILE A 66 -8.69 -8.65 1.98
N ASP A 67 -9.72 -8.80 2.80
CA ASP A 67 -9.89 -9.95 3.70
C ASP A 67 -9.91 -11.28 2.93
N GLN A 68 -10.53 -11.28 1.76
CA GLN A 68 -10.66 -12.48 0.92
C GLN A 68 -9.41 -12.71 0.05
N ILE A 69 -8.62 -11.65 -0.18
CA ILE A 69 -7.48 -11.67 -1.11
C ILE A 69 -6.17 -11.92 -0.39
N ILE A 70 -5.99 -11.39 0.82
CA ILE A 70 -4.68 -11.32 1.49
C ILE A 70 -4.08 -12.70 1.75
N GLY A 71 -4.90 -13.67 2.18
CA GLY A 71 -4.47 -15.05 2.40
C GLY A 71 -4.05 -15.75 1.11
N PRO A 72 -4.93 -15.86 0.10
CA PRO A 72 -4.60 -16.48 -1.19
C PRO A 72 -3.43 -15.80 -1.93
N ALA A 73 -3.38 -14.47 -1.97
CA ALA A 73 -2.28 -13.74 -2.62
C ALA A 73 -0.94 -13.97 -1.90
N SER A 74 -0.94 -13.98 -0.56
CA SER A 74 0.24 -14.32 0.24
C SER A 74 0.71 -15.75 -0.05
N LYS A 75 -0.20 -16.74 -0.12
CA LYS A 75 0.12 -18.13 -0.47
C LYS A 75 0.72 -18.28 -1.87
N ALA A 76 0.25 -17.48 -2.83
CA ALA A 76 0.81 -17.45 -4.20
C ALA A 76 2.15 -16.69 -4.29
N GLY A 77 2.65 -16.13 -3.17
CA GLY A 77 3.88 -15.34 -3.15
C GLY A 77 3.76 -14.05 -3.96
N LEU A 78 2.58 -13.43 -3.94
CA LEU A 78 2.31 -12.12 -4.50
C LEU A 78 2.42 -11.04 -3.43
N LYS A 79 2.86 -9.86 -3.84
CA LYS A 79 2.78 -8.62 -3.09
C LYS A 79 1.43 -7.93 -3.32
N ILE A 80 1.01 -7.09 -2.38
CA ILE A 80 -0.33 -6.48 -2.36
C ILE A 80 -0.21 -4.97 -2.24
N VAL A 81 -0.81 -4.25 -3.19
CA VAL A 81 -1.18 -2.85 -2.99
C VAL A 81 -2.51 -2.85 -2.24
N ALA A 82 -2.45 -2.55 -0.94
CA ALA A 82 -3.60 -2.57 -0.05
C ALA A 82 -4.37 -1.25 -0.17
N GLY A 83 -5.43 -1.25 -0.98
CA GLY A 83 -6.26 -0.08 -1.20
C GLY A 83 -7.18 0.19 -0.01
N PHE A 84 -7.35 1.45 0.31
CA PHE A 84 -8.37 1.95 1.21
C PHE A 84 -9.24 2.96 0.46
N TRP A 85 -10.55 2.72 0.43
CA TRP A 85 -11.47 3.64 -0.23
C TRP A 85 -11.65 4.91 0.61
N LEU A 86 -11.03 6.00 0.16
CA LEU A 86 -11.27 7.34 0.69
C LEU A 86 -12.38 8.00 -0.14
N GLY A 87 -13.33 8.62 0.56
CA GLY A 87 -14.53 9.16 -0.10
C GLY A 87 -14.21 10.29 -1.08
N GLN A 88 -14.82 10.26 -2.26
CA GLN A 88 -14.70 11.33 -3.25
C GLN A 88 -15.34 12.64 -2.77
N VAL A 89 -15.10 13.76 -3.47
CA VAL A 89 -15.65 15.09 -3.13
C VAL A 89 -17.17 15.06 -2.90
N SER A 90 -17.90 14.28 -3.70
CA SER A 90 -19.36 14.12 -3.59
C SER A 90 -19.82 13.36 -2.33
N GLN A 91 -18.92 12.67 -1.63
CA GLN A 91 -19.20 11.79 -0.50
C GLN A 91 -18.96 12.44 0.88
N GLY A 92 -18.37 13.65 0.94
CA GLY A 92 -18.17 14.41 2.19
C GLY A 92 -16.90 14.04 3.01
N TYR A 93 -16.60 14.87 4.02
CA TYR A 93 -15.31 14.90 4.76
C TYR A 93 -15.14 13.84 5.89
N MET A 94 -13.92 13.78 6.44
CA MET A 94 -13.07 12.58 6.61
C MET A 94 -12.95 11.91 8.01
N ALA A 95 -13.56 12.44 9.09
CA ALA A 95 -13.22 11.99 10.46
C ALA A 95 -13.47 10.47 10.67
N ASP A 96 -14.64 9.98 10.26
CA ASP A 96 -14.99 8.56 10.36
C ASP A 96 -14.11 7.68 9.46
N GLN A 97 -13.59 8.24 8.36
CA GLN A 97 -12.73 7.51 7.43
C GLN A 97 -11.32 7.34 7.98
N LEU A 98 -10.78 8.30 8.73
CA LEU A 98 -9.48 8.15 9.40
C LEU A 98 -9.51 7.06 10.48
N ALA A 99 -10.59 6.98 11.26
CA ALA A 99 -10.76 5.90 12.24
C ALA A 99 -10.85 4.52 11.55
N LYS A 100 -11.57 4.42 10.43
CA LYS A 100 -11.62 3.20 9.61
C LYS A 100 -10.26 2.85 9.02
N LEU A 101 -9.51 3.84 8.54
CA LEU A 101 -8.15 3.65 8.01
C LEU A 101 -7.20 3.15 9.09
N GLU A 102 -7.26 3.70 10.30
CA GLU A 102 -6.45 3.23 11.42
C GLU A 102 -6.70 1.75 11.72
N LEU A 103 -7.97 1.34 11.80
CA LEU A 103 -8.34 -0.06 12.02
C LEU A 103 -7.87 -0.95 10.88
N PHE A 104 -8.04 -0.50 9.64
CA PHE A 104 -7.59 -1.20 8.43
C PHE A 104 -6.08 -1.44 8.44
N VAL A 105 -5.28 -0.40 8.70
CA VAL A 105 -3.82 -0.49 8.74
C VAL A 105 -3.37 -1.42 9.87
N LYS A 106 -3.89 -1.23 11.08
CA LYS A 106 -3.55 -2.08 12.24
C LYS A 106 -3.85 -3.55 11.98
N LYS A 107 -4.91 -3.85 11.21
CA LYS A 107 -5.30 -5.22 10.87
C LYS A 107 -4.31 -5.91 9.94
N TYR A 108 -3.72 -5.21 8.96
CA TYR A 108 -2.90 -5.86 7.92
C TYR A 108 -1.42 -5.47 7.88
N MET A 109 -0.96 -4.45 8.62
CA MET A 109 0.42 -3.93 8.55
C MET A 109 1.51 -4.96 8.84
N ASN A 110 1.20 -6.01 9.60
CA ASN A 110 2.13 -7.09 9.91
C ASN A 110 2.10 -8.24 8.91
N ASN A 111 1.36 -8.12 7.80
CA ASN A 111 1.31 -9.14 6.77
C ASN A 111 2.48 -8.96 5.78
N PRO A 112 3.33 -9.97 5.58
CA PRO A 112 4.49 -9.87 4.69
C PRO A 112 4.12 -9.71 3.21
N ALA A 113 2.87 -9.93 2.81
CA ALA A 113 2.42 -9.69 1.46
C ALA A 113 2.18 -8.20 1.15
N ILE A 114 2.10 -7.32 2.15
CA ILE A 114 1.91 -5.88 1.89
C ILE A 114 3.13 -5.32 1.14
N LEU A 115 2.84 -4.55 0.09
CA LEU A 115 3.81 -3.76 -0.64
C LEU A 115 3.72 -2.29 -0.22
N CYS A 116 2.52 -1.73 -0.34
CA CYS A 116 2.23 -0.34 -0.02
C CYS A 116 0.73 -0.14 0.21
N TRP A 117 0.39 0.99 0.82
CA TRP A 117 -0.98 1.39 1.10
C TRP A 117 -1.50 2.35 0.03
N GLY A 118 -2.58 1.97 -0.67
CA GLY A 118 -3.25 2.82 -1.65
C GLY A 118 -4.33 3.68 -0.98
N ILE A 119 -4.05 4.96 -0.77
CA ILE A 119 -4.94 5.92 -0.12
C ILE A 119 -5.87 6.54 -1.17
N GLY A 120 -7.08 5.99 -1.28
CA GLY A 120 -8.09 6.45 -2.21
C GLY A 120 -7.84 6.04 -3.67
N ASN A 121 -8.88 6.26 -4.48
CA ASN A 121 -8.85 6.07 -5.93
C ASN A 121 -9.61 7.22 -6.57
N GLU A 122 -8.90 8.08 -7.30
CA GLU A 122 -9.48 9.21 -8.03
C GLU A 122 -10.38 10.05 -7.11
N VAL A 123 -9.87 10.35 -5.90
CA VAL A 123 -10.62 11.05 -4.86
C VAL A 123 -11.03 12.45 -5.33
N GLU A 124 -10.24 13.04 -6.22
CA GLU A 124 -10.49 14.34 -6.84
C GLU A 124 -11.64 14.31 -7.86
N PHE A 125 -12.13 13.13 -8.23
CA PHE A 125 -13.23 13.00 -9.16
C PHE A 125 -14.46 13.78 -8.66
N GLY A 126 -15.00 14.65 -9.53
CA GLY A 126 -16.10 15.54 -9.20
C GLY A 126 -15.69 16.89 -8.59
N ALA A 127 -14.40 17.15 -8.36
CA ALA A 127 -13.92 18.50 -8.03
C ALA A 127 -14.20 19.45 -9.21
N THR A 128 -14.85 20.59 -8.94
CA THR A 128 -15.21 21.59 -9.96
C THR A 128 -14.29 22.81 -9.97
N ASN A 129 -13.38 22.91 -8.99
CA ASN A 129 -12.42 24.01 -8.87
C ASN A 129 -11.16 23.58 -8.12
N SER A 130 -10.08 24.37 -8.26
CA SER A 130 -8.78 24.06 -7.65
C SER A 130 -8.80 24.01 -6.13
N ALA A 131 -9.68 24.77 -5.46
CA ALA A 131 -9.75 24.74 -4.00
C ALA A 131 -10.24 23.37 -3.50
N GLN A 132 -11.20 22.75 -4.19
CA GLN A 132 -11.67 21.39 -3.89
C GLN A 132 -10.59 20.35 -4.16
N THR A 133 -9.89 20.44 -5.29
CA THR A 133 -8.78 19.52 -5.62
C THR A 133 -7.66 19.61 -4.57
N VAL A 134 -7.28 20.81 -4.15
CA VAL A 134 -6.29 21.02 -3.08
C VAL A 134 -6.78 20.45 -1.74
N ALA A 135 -8.06 20.61 -1.43
CA ALA A 135 -8.67 20.07 -0.22
C ALA A 135 -8.59 18.52 -0.19
N VAL A 136 -8.79 17.87 -1.35
CA VAL A 136 -8.60 16.42 -1.52
C VAL A 136 -7.15 16.00 -1.29
N TRP A 137 -6.17 16.68 -1.90
CA TRP A 137 -4.76 16.34 -1.68
C TRP A 137 -4.36 16.47 -0.21
N LYS A 138 -4.84 17.51 0.48
CA LYS A 138 -4.61 17.65 1.92
C LYS A 138 -5.24 16.53 2.74
N ALA A 139 -6.43 16.06 2.38
CA ALA A 139 -7.07 14.93 3.04
C ALA A 139 -6.26 13.63 2.85
N ILE A 140 -5.79 13.37 1.63
CA ILE A 140 -4.87 12.25 1.33
C ILE A 140 -3.58 12.37 2.13
N ASN A 141 -3.03 13.58 2.29
CA ASN A 141 -1.85 13.81 3.12
C ASN A 141 -2.09 13.39 4.57
N THR A 142 -3.18 13.85 5.18
CA THR A 142 -3.52 13.52 6.57
C THR A 142 -3.69 12.02 6.76
N ALA A 143 -4.34 11.34 5.81
CA ALA A 143 -4.46 9.88 5.82
C ALA A 143 -3.07 9.21 5.70
N SER A 144 -2.21 9.69 4.81
CA SER A 144 -0.85 9.17 4.64
C SER A 144 0.02 9.36 5.89
N GLU A 145 -0.07 10.51 6.57
CA GLU A 145 0.62 10.77 7.84
C GLU A 145 0.19 9.79 8.94
N LEU A 146 -1.11 9.51 9.04
CA LEU A 146 -1.64 8.52 9.96
C LEU A 146 -1.03 7.14 9.69
N VAL A 147 -1.04 6.68 8.43
CA VAL A 147 -0.49 5.38 8.05
C VAL A 147 1.00 5.32 8.38
N ARG A 148 1.80 6.33 8.03
CA ARG A 148 3.24 6.34 8.28
C ARG A 148 3.59 6.27 9.77
N ARG A 149 2.74 6.84 10.63
CA ARG A 149 2.90 6.73 12.09
C ARG A 149 2.57 5.33 12.61
N LEU A 150 1.59 4.65 12.01
CA LEU A 150 1.16 3.30 12.40
C LEU A 150 2.07 2.21 11.84
N ASP A 151 2.47 2.34 10.58
CA ASP A 151 3.23 1.37 9.81
C ASP A 151 4.42 2.05 9.10
N PRO A 152 5.60 2.10 9.73
CA PRO A 152 6.80 2.66 9.12
C PRO A 152 7.47 1.71 8.12
N ASN A 153 6.95 0.49 7.92
CA ASN A 153 7.57 -0.53 7.08
C ASN A 153 7.05 -0.53 5.63
N HIS A 154 5.92 0.12 5.37
CA HIS A 154 5.32 0.17 4.04
C HIS A 154 4.99 1.62 3.63
N PRO A 155 5.31 2.04 2.39
CA PRO A 155 5.00 3.37 1.92
C PRO A 155 3.51 3.53 1.61
N THR A 156 3.10 4.78 1.43
CA THR A 156 1.75 5.14 0.97
C THR A 156 1.80 5.69 -0.44
N MET A 157 0.76 5.40 -1.22
CA MET A 157 0.54 5.94 -2.56
C MET A 157 -0.91 6.43 -2.69
N THR A 158 -1.19 7.30 -3.66
CA THR A 158 -2.56 7.63 -4.08
C THR A 158 -2.73 7.30 -5.55
N VAL A 159 -3.97 7.04 -5.99
CA VAL A 159 -4.29 6.69 -7.37
C VAL A 159 -5.09 7.81 -8.01
N VAL A 160 -4.64 8.24 -9.19
CA VAL A 160 -5.29 9.26 -10.03
C VAL A 160 -5.48 8.71 -11.44
N ALA A 161 -6.48 9.22 -12.16
CA ALA A 161 -6.80 8.78 -13.52
C ALA A 161 -5.66 9.07 -14.52
N ASP A 162 -4.93 10.17 -14.27
CA ASP A 162 -3.81 10.64 -15.06
C ASP A 162 -2.90 11.50 -14.19
N VAL A 163 -1.62 11.60 -14.53
CA VAL A 163 -0.64 12.41 -13.77
C VAL A 163 -0.66 13.90 -14.13
N GLY A 164 -1.47 14.29 -15.13
CA GLY A 164 -1.41 15.59 -15.81
C GLY A 164 -0.33 15.63 -16.89
N LYS A 165 -0.54 16.44 -17.94
CA LYS A 165 0.38 16.56 -19.08
C LYS A 165 1.59 17.47 -18.82
N ASP A 166 1.52 18.31 -17.79
CA ASP A 166 2.52 19.33 -17.50
C ASP A 166 3.17 19.05 -16.14
N MET A 167 4.51 19.02 -16.11
CA MET A 167 5.30 18.86 -14.89
C MET A 167 5.21 20.09 -13.97
N LYS A 168 4.68 21.23 -14.44
CA LYS A 168 4.49 22.44 -13.63
C LYS A 168 3.10 22.55 -12.99
N SER A 169 2.08 21.92 -13.56
CA SER A 169 0.68 22.09 -13.14
C SER A 169 -0.16 20.80 -13.13
N GLY A 170 0.45 19.63 -13.39
CA GLY A 170 -0.22 18.34 -13.36
C GLY A 170 -0.51 17.84 -11.94
N LYS A 171 -1.44 16.88 -11.83
CA LYS A 171 -1.83 16.27 -10.55
C LYS A 171 -0.64 15.74 -9.76
N ALA A 172 0.35 15.14 -10.43
CA ALA A 172 1.57 14.67 -9.75
C ALA A 172 2.34 15.80 -9.04
N THR A 173 2.37 16.99 -9.63
CA THR A 173 3.03 18.17 -9.04
C THR A 173 2.23 18.73 -7.87
N GLU A 174 0.91 18.76 -7.98
CA GLU A 174 0.04 19.15 -6.87
C GLU A 174 0.11 18.17 -5.70
N ILE A 175 0.11 16.86 -5.96
CA ILE A 175 0.25 15.82 -4.95
C ILE A 175 1.58 15.98 -4.21
N LYS A 176 2.69 16.19 -4.93
CA LYS A 176 4.00 16.47 -4.29
C LYS A 176 3.97 17.71 -3.40
N LYS A 177 3.18 18.73 -3.76
CA LYS A 177 3.08 19.99 -3.03
C LYS A 177 2.14 19.90 -1.81
N TYR A 178 1.00 19.24 -1.96
CA TYR A 178 -0.10 19.27 -0.98
C TYR A 178 -0.28 17.95 -0.23
N ALA A 179 0.36 16.88 -0.69
CA ALA A 179 0.41 15.56 -0.05
C ALA A 179 1.83 14.99 0.05
N PRO A 180 2.80 15.72 0.65
CA PRO A 180 4.20 15.31 0.73
C PRO A 180 4.44 14.01 1.53
N SER A 181 3.45 13.52 2.27
CA SER A 181 3.58 12.25 2.99
C SER A 181 3.45 11.03 2.08
N ILE A 182 2.86 11.17 0.88
CA ILE A 182 2.90 10.16 -0.19
C ILE A 182 4.35 10.00 -0.67
N GLN A 183 4.81 8.75 -0.82
CA GLN A 183 6.20 8.40 -1.11
C GLN A 183 6.38 7.91 -2.54
#